data_AF-A0A3R9NB30-F1
#
_entry.id   AF-A0A3R9NB30-F1
#
_cell.length_a   1.000
_cell.length_b   1.000
_cell.length_c   1.000
_cell.angle_alpha   90.00
_cell.angle_beta   90.00
_cell.angle_gamma   90.00
#
_symmetry.space_group_name_H-M   'P 1'
#
loop_
_entity.id
_entity.type
_entity.pdbx_description
1 polymer ?
#
loop_
_entity_poly.entity_id
_entity_poly.type
_entity_poly.pdbx_seq_one_letter_code
_entity_poly.pdbx_strand_id
1 'polypeptide(L)' 'MKKLMMIALSAALLAGCVSPEQRIANCTAKGVSYDTCYLAEQQRQQGVNNASLSAAYANAARATDTSHKHHHHN' A
#
# COMPACT_ATOMS: atom_id res chain seq x y z
N MET A 1 -5.55 -30.99 8.80
CA MET A 1 -6.44 -29.99 9.41
C MET A 1 -5.73 -28.68 9.75
N LYS A 2 -4.84 -28.61 10.76
CA LYS A 2 -4.16 -27.36 11.17
C LYS A 2 -3.33 -26.65 10.07
N LYS A 3 -2.65 -27.41 9.21
CA LYS A 3 -1.89 -26.85 8.08
C LYS A 3 -2.78 -26.16 7.04
N LEU A 4 -4.01 -26.64 6.85
CA LEU A 4 -4.98 -26.06 5.91
C LEU A 4 -5.57 -24.75 6.44
N MET A 5 -5.83 -24.64 7.75
CA MET A 5 -6.24 -23.37 8.36
C MET A 5 -5.17 -22.28 8.24
N MET A 6 -3.88 -22.63 8.42
CA MET A 6 -2.80 -21.64 8.29
C MET A 6 -2.66 -21.11 6.87
N ILE A 7 -2.85 -21.97 5.86
CA ILE A 7 -2.82 -21.57 4.44
C ILE A 7 -4.03 -20.69 4.09
N ALA A 8 -5.21 -20.99 4.65
CA ALA A 8 -6.39 -20.16 4.45
C ALA A 8 -6.23 -18.75 5.07
N LEU A 9 -5.63 -18.66 6.25
CA LEU A 9 -5.33 -17.38 6.90
C LEU A 9 -4.36 -16.53 6.08
N SER A 10 -3.28 -17.11 5.57
CA SER A 10 -2.31 -16.37 4.77
C SER A 10 -2.90 -15.89 3.44
N ALA A 11 -3.73 -16.70 2.79
CA ALA A 11 -4.43 -16.30 1.56
C ALA A 11 -5.42 -15.13 1.80
N ALA A 12 -6.10 -15.11 2.95
CA ALA A 12 -7.02 -14.02 3.30
C ALA A 12 -6.32 -12.67 3.51
N LEU A 13 -5.06 -12.67 3.99
CA LEU A 13 -4.28 -11.46 4.17
C LEU A 13 -3.89 -10.79 2.83
N LEU A 14 -3.81 -11.56 1.74
CA LEU A 14 -3.47 -11.05 0.41
C LEU A 14 -4.70 -10.61 -0.41
N ALA A 15 -5.93 -10.90 0.06
CA ALA A 15 -7.16 -10.52 -0.63
C ALA A 15 -7.40 -8.99 -0.68
N GLY A 16 -6.59 -8.20 0.02
CA GLY A 16 -6.63 -6.73 -0.05
C GLY A 16 -5.96 -6.12 -1.28
N CYS A 17 -5.19 -6.90 -2.04
CA CYS A 17 -4.50 -6.44 -3.24
C CYS A 17 -5.45 -6.50 -4.45
N VAL A 18 -6.17 -5.41 -4.69
CA VAL A 18 -6.98 -5.22 -5.91
C VAL A 18 -6.13 -4.62 -7.03
N SER A 19 -6.24 -5.16 -8.23
CA SER A 19 -5.55 -4.58 -9.39
C SER A 19 -6.19 -3.24 -9.80
N PRO A 20 -5.46 -2.37 -10.53
CA PRO A 20 -6.01 -1.13 -11.08
C PRO A 20 -7.27 -1.37 -11.94
N GLU A 21 -7.26 -2.42 -12.76
CA GLU A 21 -8.39 -2.76 -13.63
C GLU A 21 -9.62 -3.18 -12.81
N GLN A 22 -9.44 -3.98 -11.75
CA GLN A 22 -10.53 -4.36 -10.86
C GLN A 22 -11.15 -3.16 -10.13
N ARG A 23 -10.33 -2.17 -9.76
CA ARG A 23 -10.79 -0.92 -9.14
C ARG A 23 -11.59 -0.07 -10.12
N ILE A 24 -11.12 0.04 -11.37
CA ILE A 24 -11.86 0.75 -12.43
C ILE A 24 -13.17 0.04 -12.72
N ALA A 25 -13.17 -1.30 -12.85
CA ALA A 25 -14.39 -2.09 -13.07
C ALA A 25 -15.41 -1.95 -11.93
N ASN A 26 -14.96 -1.93 -10.67
CA ASN A 26 -15.85 -1.68 -9.53
C ASN A 26 -16.39 -0.23 -9.53
N CYS A 27 -15.57 0.73 -9.92
CA CYS A 27 -15.99 2.13 -10.06
C CYS A 27 -17.04 2.30 -11.17
N THR A 28 -16.84 1.69 -12.34
CA THR A 28 -17.82 1.76 -13.44
C THR A 28 -19.08 0.97 -13.13
N ALA A 29 -18.99 -0.15 -12.40
CA ALA A 29 -20.14 -0.92 -11.92
C ALA A 29 -21.07 -0.11 -10.99
N LYS A 30 -20.57 0.98 -10.38
CA LYS A 30 -21.36 1.93 -9.59
C LYS A 30 -22.09 2.98 -10.44
N GLY A 31 -22.00 2.90 -11.77
CA GLY A 31 -22.59 3.87 -12.69
C GLY A 31 -21.74 5.11 -12.93
N VAL A 32 -20.48 5.12 -12.50
CA VAL A 32 -19.54 6.22 -12.76
C VAL A 32 -18.95 6.04 -14.17
N SER A 33 -18.76 7.14 -14.89
CA SER A 33 -18.12 7.11 -16.21
C SER A 33 -16.70 6.54 -16.13
N TYR A 34 -16.30 5.77 -17.14
CA TYR A 34 -14.96 5.19 -17.23
C TYR A 34 -13.87 6.25 -17.09
N ASP A 35 -14.04 7.40 -17.71
CA ASP A 35 -13.06 8.50 -17.69
C ASP A 35 -12.83 9.03 -16.26
N THR A 36 -13.92 9.23 -15.50
CA THR A 36 -13.87 9.65 -14.10
C THR A 36 -13.18 8.60 -13.23
N CYS A 37 -13.48 7.32 -13.45
CA CYS A 37 -12.82 6.23 -12.73
C CYS A 37 -11.33 6.13 -13.07
N TYR A 38 -10.97 6.36 -14.33
CA TYR A 38 -9.59 6.34 -14.79
C TYR A 38 -8.78 7.48 -14.16
N LEU A 39 -9.34 8.71 -14.17
CA LEU A 39 -8.71 9.87 -13.56
C LEU A 39 -8.56 9.71 -12.04
N ALA A 40 -9.58 9.16 -11.38
CA ALA A 40 -9.54 8.88 -9.94
C ALA A 40 -8.44 7.85 -9.59
N GLU A 41 -8.28 6.80 -10.39
CA GLU A 41 -7.22 5.81 -10.15
C GLU A 41 -5.82 6.39 -10.46
N GLN A 42 -5.69 7.23 -11.48
CA GLN A 42 -4.43 7.95 -11.75
C GLN A 42 -4.02 8.84 -10.57
N GLN A 43 -4.94 9.62 -10.03
CA GLN A 43 -4.70 10.45 -8.85
C GLN A 43 -4.35 9.61 -7.62
N ARG A 44 -4.95 8.42 -7.49
CA ARG A 44 -4.61 7.50 -6.42
C ARG A 44 -3.19 6.96 -6.54
N GLN A 45 -2.74 6.60 -7.74
CA GLN A 45 -1.36 6.15 -7.98
C GLN A 45 -0.36 7.25 -7.60
N GLN A 46 -0.64 8.50 -7.97
CA GLN A 46 0.16 9.65 -7.55
C GLN A 46 0.21 9.81 -6.02
N GLY A 47 -0.94 9.68 -5.35
CA GLY A 47 -1.02 9.73 -3.89
C GLY A 47 -0.23 8.61 -3.20
N VAL A 48 -0.30 7.38 -3.72
CA VAL A 48 0.48 6.25 -3.21
C VAL A 48 1.98 6.49 -3.35
N ASN A 49 2.43 7.02 -4.49
CA ASN A 49 3.84 7.34 -4.71
C ASN A 49 4.34 8.45 -3.77
N ASN A 50 3.52 9.46 -3.49
CA ASN A 50 3.89 10.51 -2.55
C ASN A 50 3.93 10.01 -1.09
N ALA A 51 2.99 9.13 -0.73
CA ALA A 51 2.95 8.52 0.60
C ALA A 51 4.14 7.56 0.83
N SER A 52 4.50 6.76 -0.19
CA SER A 52 5.66 5.86 -0.11
C SER A 52 6.96 6.64 -0.01
N LEU A 53 7.10 7.73 -0.77
CA LEU A 53 8.25 8.62 -0.69
C LEU A 53 8.36 9.28 0.70
N SER A 54 7.26 9.81 1.24
CA SER A 54 7.23 10.41 2.59
C SER A 54 7.60 9.39 3.67
N ALA A 55 7.10 8.15 3.57
CA ALA A 55 7.45 7.08 4.48
C ALA A 55 8.94 6.71 4.36
N ALA A 56 9.48 6.62 3.14
CA ALA A 56 10.90 6.35 2.92
C ALA A 56 11.79 7.42 3.56
N TYR A 57 11.46 8.71 3.39
CA TYR A 57 12.19 9.79 4.03
C TYR A 57 12.08 9.76 5.56
N ALA A 58 10.89 9.54 6.11
CA ALA A 58 10.69 9.42 7.56
C ALA A 58 11.47 8.24 8.15
N ASN A 59 11.51 7.11 7.46
CA ASN A 59 12.28 5.94 7.87
C ASN A 59 13.80 6.20 7.79
N ALA A 60 14.26 6.87 6.73
CA ALA A 60 15.67 7.26 6.59
C ALA A 60 16.11 8.23 7.70
N ALA A 61 15.27 9.22 8.02
CA ALA A 61 15.53 10.17 9.10
C ALA A 61 15.54 9.50 10.49
N ARG A 62 14.66 8.52 10.72
CA ARG A 62 14.67 7.74 11.96
C ARG A 62 15.92 6.85 12.08
N ALA A 63 16.37 6.27 10.97
CA ALA A 63 17.56 5.42 10.95
C ALA A 63 18.84 6.19 11.34
N THR A 64 18.98 7.44 10.90
CA THR A 64 20.14 8.27 11.29
C THR A 64 20.11 8.67 12.78
N ASP A 65 18.92 8.98 13.32
CA ASP A 65 18.74 9.31 14.75
C ASP A 65 19.08 8.11 15.65
N THR A 66 18.64 6.90 15.29
CA THR A 66 18.99 5.68 16.02
C THR A 66 20.49 5.36 15.98
N SER A 67 21.17 5.60 14.85
CA SER A 67 22.62 5.38 14.74
C SER A 67 23.40 6.32 15.67
N HIS A 68 22.98 7.58 15.83
CA HIS A 68 23.63 8.51 16.77
C HIS A 68 23.51 8.08 18.23
N LYS A 69 22.40 7.47 18.65
CA LYS A 69 22.25 6.93 20.02
C LYS A 69 23.14 5.72 20.29
N HIS A 70 23.39 4.87 19.29
CA HIS A 70 24.27 3.72 19.45
C HIS A 70 25.76 4.09 19.58
N HIS A 71 26.19 5.24 19.05
CA HIS A 71 27.58 5.69 19.15
C HIS A 71 27.93 6.42 20.46
N HIS A 72 26.96 6.86 21.26
CA HIS A 72 27.20 7.57 22.52
C HIS A 72 27.24 6.66 23.78
N HIS A 73 27.10 5.34 23.62
CA HIS A 73 27.09 4.37 24.71
C HIS A 73 28.31 3.42 24.74
N ASN A 74 29.41 3.78 24.07
CA ASN A 74 30.72 3.13 24.23
C ASN A 74 31.75 4.16 24.72
#